data_AF-A0A7C6Z277-F1
#
_entry.id   AF-A0A7C6Z277-F1
#
_cell.length_a   1.000
_cell.length_b   1.000
_cell.length_c   1.000
_cell.angle_alpha   90.00
_cell.angle_beta   90.00
_cell.angle_gamma   90.00
#
_symmetry.space_group_name_H-M   'P 1'
#
loop_
_entity.id
_entity.type
_entity.pdbx_description
1 polymer ?
#
loop_
_entity_poly.entity_id
_entity_poly.type
_entity_poly.pdbx_seq_one_letter_code
_entity_poly.pdbx_strand_id
1 'polypeptide(L)' 'MAKAEFQLEPLTCPTCVKKIESTLTKAKGVDSVKVLFSSSKVKTEFDDTQTNAEKLKLTIENLGYSVLTSKVS' A
#
# COMPACT_ATOMS: atom_id res chain seq x y z
N MET A 1 13.02 8.50 5.02
CA MET A 1 12.70 7.07 4.77
C MET A 1 11.79 6.61 5.90
N ALA A 2 10.50 6.53 5.61
CA ALA A 2 9.45 6.14 6.54
C ALA A 2 8.82 4.81 6.09
N LYS A 3 8.22 4.09 7.05
CA LYS A 3 7.51 2.84 6.78
C LYS A 3 6.02 3.04 7.02
N ALA A 4 5.19 2.52 6.14
CA ALA A 4 3.75 2.45 6.36
C ALA A 4 3.23 1.02 6.24
N GLU A 5 2.28 0.70 7.10
CA GLU A 5 1.47 -0.51 7.03
C GLU A 5 0.00 -0.12 6.82
N PHE A 6 -0.62 -0.66 5.77
CA PHE A 6 -2.03 -0.47 5.47
C PHE A 6 -2.78 -1.79 5.66
N GLN A 7 -3.83 -1.79 6.46
CA GLN A 7 -4.80 -2.87 6.54
C GLN A 7 -5.85 -2.64 5.46
N LEU A 8 -6.00 -3.60 4.56
CA LEU A 8 -7.04 -3.60 3.55
C LEU A 8 -8.23 -4.42 4.02
N GLU A 9 -9.36 -4.21 3.34
CA GLU A 9 -10.46 -5.16 3.35
C GLU A 9 -10.01 -6.55 2.87
N PRO A 10 -10.74 -7.64 3.25
CA PRO A 10 -10.38 -9.00 2.87
C PRO A 10 -10.18 -9.14 1.37
N LEU A 11 -8.93 -9.39 0.94
CA LEU A 11 -8.64 -9.62 -0.46
C LEU A 11 -9.15 -11.02 -0.85
N THR A 12 -10.07 -11.08 -1.80
CA THR A 12 -10.68 -12.34 -2.25
C THR A 12 -9.97 -12.95 -3.47
N CYS A 13 -9.05 -12.22 -4.10
CA CYS A 13 -8.42 -12.66 -5.34
C CYS A 13 -6.89 -12.41 -5.36
N PRO A 14 -6.05 -13.44 -5.61
CA PRO A 14 -4.60 -13.29 -5.66
C PRO A 14 -4.09 -12.35 -6.77
N THR A 15 -4.84 -12.20 -7.87
CA THR A 15 -4.45 -11.29 -8.97
C THR A 15 -4.60 -9.82 -8.58
N CYS A 16 -5.53 -9.50 -7.68
CA CYS A 16 -5.72 -8.16 -7.13
C CYS A 16 -4.47 -7.68 -6.35
N VAL A 17 -3.83 -8.58 -5.61
CA VAL A 17 -2.61 -8.30 -4.83
C VAL A 17 -1.49 -7.77 -5.72
N LYS A 18 -1.18 -8.48 -6.81
CA LYS A 18 -0.11 -8.09 -7.73
C LYS A 18 -0.34 -6.73 -8.35
N LYS A 19 -1.61 -6.36 -8.58
CA LYS A 19 -1.98 -5.06 -9.14
C LYS A 19 -1.69 -3.93 -8.15
N ILE A 20 -2.04 -4.11 -6.87
CA ILE A 20 -1.75 -3.14 -5.80
C ILE A 20 -0.24 -2.97 -5.65
N GLU A 21 0.49 -4.08 -5.52
CA GLU A 21 1.95 -4.08 -5.38
C GLU A 21 2.62 -3.35 -6.55
N SER A 22 2.29 -3.72 -7.79
CA SER A 22 2.87 -3.10 -8.98
C SER A 22 2.55 -1.61 -9.11
N THR A 23 1.38 -1.18 -8.65
CA THR A 23 0.98 0.23 -8.71
C THR A 23 1.73 1.05 -7.67
N LEU A 24 1.82 0.55 -6.43
CA LEU A 24 2.53 1.24 -5.35
C LEU A 24 4.03 1.28 -5.59
N THR A 25 4.63 0.21 -6.12
CA THR A 25 6.07 0.21 -6.47
C THR A 25 6.41 1.22 -7.57
N LYS A 26 5.45 1.54 -8.45
CA LYS A 26 5.59 2.59 -9.46
C LYS A 26 5.29 4.00 -8.93
N ALA A 27 4.75 4.12 -7.72
CA ALA A 27 4.45 5.41 -7.15
C ALA A 27 5.76 6.14 -6.81
N LYS A 28 5.82 7.43 -7.14
CA LYS A 28 7.00 8.25 -6.91
C LYS A 28 7.33 8.32 -5.42
N GLY A 29 8.61 8.12 -5.08
CA GLY A 29 9.08 8.13 -3.70
C GLY A 29 8.83 6.83 -2.94
N VAL A 30 8.28 5.79 -3.57
CA VAL A 30 8.21 4.45 -2.97
C VAL A 30 9.49 3.68 -3.30
N ASP A 31 10.11 3.12 -2.28
CA ASP A 31 11.33 2.31 -2.41
C ASP A 31 10.98 0.82 -2.51
N SER A 32 10.12 0.35 -1.61
CA SER A 32 9.78 -1.07 -1.51
C SER A 32 8.33 -1.26 -1.10
N VAL A 33 7.66 -2.27 -1.66
CA VAL A 33 6.28 -2.65 -1.32
C VAL A 33 6.20 -4.14 -1.09
N LYS A 34 5.45 -4.56 -0.08
CA LYS A 34 5.21 -5.95 0.26
C LYS A 34 3.76 -6.16 0.65
N VAL A 35 3.03 -6.94 -0.13
CA VAL A 35 1.62 -7.24 0.15
C VAL A 35 1.48 -8.63 0.78
N LEU A 36 0.89 -8.67 1.96
CA LEU A 36 0.60 -9.86 2.75
C LEU A 36 -0.86 -10.26 2.53
N PHE A 37 -1.12 -11.04 1.49
CA PHE A 37 -2.46 -11.52 1.14
C PHE A 37 -3.15 -12.27 2.29
N SER A 38 -2.41 -13.14 3.00
CA SER A 38 -2.93 -13.92 4.13
C SER A 38 -3.45 -13.07 5.29
N SER A 39 -2.98 -11.84 5.44
CA SER A 39 -3.42 -10.91 6.48
C SER A 39 -4.13 -9.68 5.93
N SER A 40 -4.33 -9.59 4.61
CA SER A 40 -4.82 -8.40 3.90
C SER A 40 -4.07 -7.12 4.32
N LYS A 41 -2.73 -7.19 4.42
CA LYS A 41 -1.87 -6.07 4.81
C LYS A 41 -0.94 -5.66 3.69
N VAL A 42 -0.64 -4.38 3.57
CA VAL A 42 0.39 -3.84 2.68
C VAL A 42 1.43 -3.16 3.54
N LYS A 43 2.70 -3.52 3.38
CA LYS A 43 3.84 -2.82 3.97
C LYS A 43 4.57 -2.08 2.86
N THR A 44 4.96 -0.84 3.10
CA THR A 44 5.69 -0.05 2.13
C THR A 44 6.73 0.83 2.82
N GLU A 45 7.86 1.00 2.15
CA GLU A 45 8.92 1.92 2.55
C GLU A 45 8.96 3.04 1.52
N PHE A 46 8.91 4.28 2.00
CA PHE A 46 8.81 5.45 1.14
C PHE A 46 9.60 6.63 1.68
N ASP A 47 9.91 7.56 0.78
CA ASP A 47 10.53 8.84 1.06
C ASP A 47 9.45 9.87 1.40
N ASP A 48 9.44 10.29 2.66
CA ASP A 48 8.53 11.27 3.25
C ASP A 48 8.67 12.68 2.65
N THR A 49 9.74 12.94 1.91
CA THR A 49 9.93 14.19 1.15
C THR A 49 9.24 14.18 -0.22
N GLN A 50 8.94 12.98 -0.76
CA GLN A 50 8.36 12.81 -2.10
C GLN A 50 6.91 12.31 -2.05
N THR A 51 6.55 11.52 -1.05
CA THR A 51 5.20 10.98 -0.85
C THR A 51 4.90 10.84 0.64
N ASN A 52 3.64 10.51 0.96
CA ASN A 52 3.23 10.27 2.34
C ASN A 52 2.22 9.12 2.40
N ALA A 53 1.97 8.60 3.60
CA ALA A 53 1.07 7.48 3.81
C ALA A 53 -0.36 7.76 3.32
N GLU A 54 -0.82 9.01 3.41
CA GLU A 54 -2.16 9.41 2.97
C GLU A 54 -2.31 9.32 1.45
N LYS A 55 -1.28 9.75 0.70
CA LYS A 55 -1.23 9.67 -0.76
C LYS A 55 -1.14 8.23 -1.25
N LEU A 56 -0.38 7.39 -0.54
CA LEU A 56 -0.31 5.95 -0.80
C LEU A 56 -1.66 5.27 -0.51
N LYS A 57 -2.31 5.62 0.61
CA LYS A 57 -3.67 5.17 0.93
C LYS A 57 -4.65 5.52 -0.19
N LEU A 58 -4.69 6.78 -0.61
CA LEU A 58 -5.55 7.24 -1.71
C LEU A 58 -5.26 6.49 -3.01
N THR A 59 -4.00 6.16 -3.28
CA THR A 59 -3.63 5.36 -4.47
C THR A 59 -4.26 3.96 -4.41
N ILE A 60 -4.30 3.34 -3.24
CA ILE A 60 -4.95 2.04 -3.02
C ILE A 60 -6.48 2.15 -3.16
N GLU A 61 -7.08 3.19 -2.58
CA GLU A 61 -8.53 3.44 -2.67
C GLU A 61 -8.97 3.73 -4.11
N ASN A 62 -8.18 4.47 -4.88
CA ASN A 62 -8.43 4.73 -6.31
C ASN A 62 -8.36 3.45 -7.17
N LEU A 63 -7.67 2.41 -6.72
CA LEU A 63 -7.70 1.11 -7.38
C LEU A 63 -8.98 0.31 -7.07
N GLY A 64 -9.80 0.80 -6.13
CA GLY A 64 -11.03 0.15 -5.67
C GLY A 64 -10.84 -0.72 -4.42
N TYR A 65 -9.77 -0.52 -3.64
CA TYR A 65 -9.54 -1.26 -2.40
C TYR A 65 -9.59 -0.33 -1.19
N SER A 66 -10.46 -0.64 -0.24
CA SER A 66 -10.65 0.16 0.97
C SER A 66 -9.54 -0.12 1.98
N VAL A 67 -8.92 0.96 2.48
CA VAL A 67 -7.92 0.89 3.54
C VAL A 67 -8.61 1.12 4.88
N LEU A 68 -8.70 0.06 5.69
CA LEU A 68 -9.34 0.08 7.00
C LEU A 68 -8.51 0.83 8.03
N THR A 69 -7.20 0.57 8.06
CA THR A 69 -6.26 1.25 8.97
C THR A 69 -4.92 1.50 8.30
N SER A 70 -4.24 2.56 8.73
CA SER A 70 -2.91 2.92 8.27
C SER A 70 -2.03 3.25 9.48
N LYS A 71 -0.87 2.61 9.58
CA LYS A 71 0.13 2.87 10.61
C LYS A 71 1.42 3.34 9.94
N VAL A 72 1.97 4.46 10.41
CA VAL A 72 3.26 4.99 9.92
C VAL A 72 4.29 4.85 11.04
N SER A 73 5.53 4.53 10.69
CA SER A 73 6.66 4.34 11.61
C SER A 73 7.96 4.86 11.02
#